data_AF-X1THT7-F1
#
_entry.id   AF-X1THT7-F1
#
_cell.length_a   1.000
_cell.length_b   1.000
_cell.length_c   1.000
_cell.angle_alpha   90.00
_cell.angle_beta   90.00
_cell.angle_gamma   90.00
#
_symmetry.space_group_name_H-M   'P 1'
#
loop_
_entity.id
_entity.type
_entity.pdbx_description
1 polymer ?
#
loop_
_entity_poly.entity_id
_entity_poly.type
_entity_poly.pdbx_seq_one_letter_code
_entity_poly.pdbx_strand_id
1 'polypeptide(L)'
;MLIYIDWSAVVQPLNLRDLSQGDEPGLTPALGEAFAEAAINCLVLCKHETGIKLTVTGAYSSKLMIIWNMPTDQIAKAYADPQFATEFGAYGIAILLIKSLTNYSILE
;
A
#
# COMPACT_ATOMS: atom_id res chain seq x y z
N MET A 1 1.86 8.73 -38.41
CA MET A 1 2.54 8.38 -37.15
C MET A 1 1.50 7.75 -36.23
N LEU A 2 1.46 6.42 -36.15
CA LEU A 2 0.53 5.71 -35.28
C LEU A 2 1.21 5.53 -33.93
N ILE A 3 0.62 6.07 -32.86
CA ILE A 3 1.08 5.85 -31.50
C ILE A 3 0.56 4.48 -31.07
N TYR A 4 1.47 3.51 -30.91
CA TYR A 4 1.14 2.25 -30.26
C TYR A 4 1.16 2.48 -28.75
N ILE A 5 0.00 2.41 -28.11
CA ILE A 5 -0.10 2.36 -26.64
C ILE A 5 0.19 0.91 -26.26
N ASP A 6 1.34 0.69 -25.64
CA ASP A 6 1.71 -0.60 -25.07
C ASP A 6 0.93 -0.84 -23.77
N TRP A 7 -0.14 -1.62 -23.86
CA TRP A 7 -0.96 -2.00 -22.71
C TRP A 7 -0.26 -2.98 -21.76
N SER A 8 0.91 -3.53 -22.11
CA SER A 8 1.69 -4.40 -21.22
C SER A 8 2.42 -3.64 -20.11
N ALA A 9 2.42 -2.30 -20.16
CA ALA A 9 3.02 -1.42 -19.17
C ALA A 9 2.06 -0.87 -18.11
N VAL A 10 0.79 -1.30 -18.09
CA VAL A 10 -0.18 -0.82 -17.08
C VAL A 10 0.19 -1.40 -15.72
N VAL A 11 0.92 -0.61 -14.93
CA VAL A 11 1.24 -0.91 -13.54
C VAL A 11 -0.01 -0.61 -12.72
N GLN A 12 -0.59 -1.64 -12.09
CA GLN A 12 -1.77 -1.46 -11.26
C GLN A 12 -1.44 -0.58 -10.04
N PRO A 13 -2.16 0.54 -9.82
CA PRO A 13 -1.97 1.35 -8.63
C PRO A 13 -2.60 0.67 -7.41
N LEU A 14 -1.87 0.66 -6.30
CA LEU A 14 -2.34 0.31 -4.97
C LEU A 14 -2.32 1.58 -4.12
N ASN A 15 -3.50 2.12 -3.81
CA ASN A 15 -3.61 3.30 -2.97
C ASN A 15 -3.65 2.87 -1.50
N LEU A 16 -2.72 3.37 -0.70
CA LEU A 16 -2.64 3.03 0.72
C LEU A 16 -3.93 3.35 1.48
N ARG A 17 -4.64 4.41 1.08
CA ARG A 17 -5.89 4.83 1.72
C ARG A 17 -7.08 3.92 1.40
N ASP A 18 -6.96 2.96 0.48
CA ASP A 18 -8.04 2.01 0.21
C ASP A 18 -8.32 1.10 1.42
N LEU A 19 -7.35 0.92 2.32
CA LEU A 19 -7.53 0.19 3.59
C LEU A 19 -8.53 0.86 4.55
N SER A 20 -8.81 2.15 4.37
CA SER A 20 -9.76 2.90 5.21
C SER A 20 -11.23 2.64 4.85
N GLN A 21 -11.50 1.99 3.72
CA GLN A 21 -12.87 1.79 3.23
C GLN A 21 -13.65 0.75 4.03
N GLY A 22 -12.95 -0.21 4.67
CA GLY A 22 -13.57 -1.25 5.49
C GLY A 22 -14.27 -2.34 4.68
N ASP A 23 -13.78 -2.60 3.47
CA ASP A 23 -14.31 -3.66 2.61
C ASP A 23 -13.80 -5.06 3.02
N GLU A 24 -12.84 -5.12 3.95
CA GLU A 24 -12.14 -6.34 4.37
C GLU A 24 -12.75 -6.95 5.64
N PRO A 25 -13.38 -8.14 5.54
CA PRO A 25 -13.72 -8.95 6.71
C PRO A 25 -12.53 -9.15 7.65
N GLY A 26 -12.71 -8.82 8.93
CA GLY A 26 -11.68 -8.96 9.96
C GLY A 26 -10.81 -7.71 10.19
N LEU A 27 -10.90 -6.70 9.31
CA LEU A 27 -10.19 -5.43 9.45
C LEU A 27 -11.19 -4.29 9.64
N THR A 28 -11.13 -3.61 10.78
CA THR A 28 -11.96 -2.41 10.96
C THR A 28 -11.43 -1.27 10.10
N PRO A 29 -12.29 -0.35 9.61
CA PRO A 29 -11.86 0.84 8.88
C PRO A 29 -10.78 1.65 9.62
N ALA A 30 -10.91 1.76 10.95
CA ALA A 30 -9.96 2.50 11.78
C ALA A 30 -8.59 1.81 11.85
N LEU A 31 -8.55 0.48 11.95
CA LEU A 31 -7.29 -0.25 11.93
C LEU A 31 -6.66 -0.25 10.54
N GLY A 32 -7.46 -0.33 9.49
CA GLY A 32 -6.98 -0.20 8.11
C GLY A 32 -6.37 1.18 7.83
N GLU A 33 -7.01 2.25 8.32
CA GLU A 33 -6.44 3.60 8.28
C GLU A 33 -5.13 3.67 9.08
N ALA A 34 -5.05 3.05 10.26
CA ALA A 34 -3.81 3.03 11.04
C ALA A 34 -2.65 2.34 10.30
N PHE A 35 -2.92 1.23 9.60
CA PHE A 35 -1.94 0.59 8.73
C PHE A 35 -1.55 1.47 7.54
N ALA A 36 -2.51 2.16 6.92
CA ALA A 36 -2.25 3.08 5.82
C ALA A 36 -1.34 4.23 6.26
N GLU A 37 -1.64 4.87 7.39
CA GLU A 37 -0.84 5.97 7.95
C GLU A 37 0.57 5.52 8.34
N ALA A 38 0.70 4.35 8.97
CA ALA A 38 1.99 3.74 9.27
C ALA A 38 2.82 3.48 8.00
N ALA A 39 2.21 2.89 6.96
CA ALA A 39 2.87 2.64 5.67
C ALA A 39 3.34 3.94 5.02
N ILE A 40 2.48 4.96 4.98
CA ILE A 40 2.82 6.28 4.44
C ILE A 40 4.03 6.86 5.17
N ASN A 41 4.01 6.87 6.51
CA ASN A 41 5.10 7.46 7.28
C ASN A 41 6.40 6.65 7.13
N CYS A 42 6.33 5.32 7.15
CA CYS A 42 7.47 4.45 6.92
C CYS A 42 8.14 4.74 5.58
N LEU A 43 7.35 4.81 4.49
CA LEU A 43 7.88 5.07 3.15
C LEU A 43 8.57 6.44 3.07
N VAL A 44 7.99 7.47 3.70
CA VAL A 44 8.58 8.81 3.76
C VAL A 44 9.86 8.83 4.60
N LEU A 45 9.90 8.16 5.76
CA LEU A 45 11.12 8.02 6.58
C LEU A 45 12.25 7.32 5.82
N CYS A 46 11.90 6.32 5.00
CA CYS A 46 12.83 5.65 4.08
C CYS A 46 13.18 6.47 2.82
N LYS A 47 12.67 7.70 2.70
CA LYS A 47 12.89 8.62 1.57
C LYS A 47 12.37 8.07 0.23
N HIS A 48 11.31 7.27 0.27
CA HIS A 48 10.58 6.89 -0.93
C HIS A 48 9.62 8.01 -1.37
N GLU A 49 9.43 8.11 -2.68
CA GLU A 49 8.45 9.02 -3.28
C GLU A 49 7.20 8.24 -3.69
N THR A 50 6.05 8.90 -3.66
CA THR A 50 4.79 8.29 -4.12
C THR A 50 4.93 7.77 -5.55
N GLY A 51 4.36 6.60 -5.82
CA GLY A 51 4.49 5.94 -7.12
C GLY A 51 5.68 4.98 -7.22
N ILE A 52 6.29 4.57 -6.10
CA ILE A 52 7.31 3.52 -6.13
C ILE A 52 6.77 2.23 -6.76
N LYS A 53 7.63 1.55 -7.50
CA LYS A 53 7.33 0.25 -8.10
C LYS A 53 7.65 -0.86 -7.13
N LEU A 54 6.65 -1.65 -6.78
CA LEU A 54 6.81 -2.90 -6.06
C LEU A 54 6.81 -4.06 -7.07
N THR A 55 7.84 -4.92 -6.99
CA THR A 55 7.92 -6.14 -7.79
C THR A 55 7.59 -7.33 -6.91
N VAL A 56 6.57 -8.09 -7.30
CA VAL A 56 6.16 -9.33 -6.64
C VAL A 56 6.62 -10.51 -7.49
N THR A 57 7.29 -11.47 -6.87
CA THR A 57 7.80 -12.68 -7.51
C THR A 57 7.47 -13.92 -6.67
N GLY A 58 7.21 -15.05 -7.30
CA GLY A 58 6.90 -16.32 -6.64
C GLY A 58 5.71 -17.00 -7.32
N ALA A 59 4.71 -17.41 -6.53
CA ALA A 59 3.45 -17.95 -7.06
C ALA A 59 2.70 -16.96 -7.97
N TYR A 60 2.95 -15.66 -7.79
CA TYR A 60 2.49 -14.58 -8.64
C TYR A 60 3.69 -13.78 -9.15
N SER A 61 3.57 -13.22 -10.35
CA SER A 61 4.55 -12.31 -10.92
C SER A 61 3.82 -11.05 -11.38
N SER A 62 4.07 -9.93 -10.69
CA SER A 62 3.41 -8.67 -10.98
C SER A 62 4.29 -7.47 -10.62
N LYS A 63 4.04 -6.35 -11.29
CA LYS A 63 4.59 -5.05 -10.95
C LYS A 63 3.43 -4.14 -10.59
N LEU A 64 3.47 -3.60 -9.38
CA LEU A 64 2.45 -2.71 -8.86
C LEU A 64 3.08 -1.38 -8.48
N MET A 65 2.25 -0.34 -8.39
CA MET A 65 2.67 0.98 -7.98
C MET A 65 2.01 1.31 -6.66
N ILE A 66 2.79 1.59 -5.63
CA ILE A 66 2.23 2.03 -4.35
C ILE A 66 2.05 3.55 -4.43
N ILE A 67 0.84 4.03 -4.19
CA ILE A 67 0.50 5.46 -4.25
C ILE A 67 -0.06 5.95 -2.92
N TRP A 68 0.35 7.15 -2.55
CA TRP A 68 -0.13 7.85 -1.36
C TRP A 68 0.01 9.37 -1.48
N ASN A 69 -0.69 10.08 -0.62
CA ASN A 69 -0.48 11.50 -0.35
C ASN A 69 0.49 11.68 0.81
N MET A 70 1.28 12.77 0.80
CA MET A 70 2.22 13.07 1.87
C MET A 70 1.53 13.09 3.24
N PRO A 71 2.17 12.54 4.30
CA PRO A 71 1.61 12.55 5.64
C PRO A 71 1.47 13.98 6.15
N THR A 72 0.43 14.23 6.93
CA THR A 72 0.34 15.46 7.74
C THR A 72 1.35 15.41 8.89
N ASP A 73 1.62 16.55 9.52
CA ASP A 73 2.45 16.60 10.74
C ASP A 73 1.91 15.73 11.87
N GLN A 74 0.59 15.53 11.93
CA GLN A 74 -0.04 14.66 12.94
C GLN A 74 0.33 13.19 12.68
N ILE A 75 0.19 12.72 11.43
CA ILE A 75 0.59 11.37 11.03
C ILE A 75 2.08 11.17 11.27
N ALA A 76 2.91 12.13 10.84
CA ALA A 76 4.36 12.04 11.02
C ALA A 76 4.77 11.88 12.49
N LYS A 77 4.07 12.55 13.41
CA LYS A 77 4.32 12.43 14.85
C LYS A 77 3.72 11.16 15.46
N ALA A 78 2.51 10.77 15.05
CA ALA A 78 1.83 9.59 15.58
C ALA A 78 2.56 8.28 15.25
N TYR A 79 3.19 8.21 14.08
CA TYR A 79 3.94 7.05 13.61
C TYR A 79 5.45 7.32 13.55
N ALA A 80 5.96 8.21 14.39
CA ALA A 80 7.38 8.60 14.39
C ALA A 80 8.33 7.46 14.81
N ASP A 81 7.83 6.44 15.51
CA ASP A 81 8.60 5.24 15.83
C ASP A 81 8.81 4.41 14.55
N PRO A 82 10.05 4.26 14.08
CA PRO A 82 10.33 3.59 12.82
C PRO A 82 10.02 2.08 12.87
N GLN A 83 10.14 1.43 14.03
CA GLN A 83 9.85 0.00 14.16
C GLN A 83 8.34 -0.23 14.01
N PHE A 84 7.55 0.56 14.75
CA PHE A 84 6.09 0.48 14.69
C PHE A 84 5.58 0.81 13.28
N ALA A 85 6.07 1.89 12.67
CA ALA A 85 5.69 2.28 11.32
C ALA A 85 6.05 1.22 10.27
N THR A 86 7.19 0.54 10.44
CA THR A 86 7.62 -0.53 9.54
C THR A 86 6.71 -1.75 9.63
N GLU A 87 6.43 -2.23 10.85
CA GLU A 87 5.60 -3.42 11.06
C GLU A 87 4.16 -3.19 10.59
N PHE A 88 3.53 -2.12 11.07
CA PHE A 88 2.14 -1.82 10.72
C PHE A 88 1.99 -1.43 9.25
N GLY A 89 2.99 -0.72 8.71
CA GLY A 89 3.02 -0.38 7.30
C GLY A 89 3.15 -1.60 6.40
N ALA A 90 3.98 -2.58 6.79
CA ALA A 90 4.12 -3.83 6.06
C ALA A 90 2.82 -4.63 6.03
N TYR A 91 2.07 -4.69 7.15
CA TYR A 91 0.76 -5.32 7.18
C TYR A 91 -0.22 -4.66 6.20
N GLY A 92 -0.30 -3.33 6.19
CA GLY A 92 -1.16 -2.61 5.25
C GLY A 92 -0.84 -2.93 3.79
N ILE A 93 0.43 -2.87 3.41
CA ILE A 93 0.86 -3.18 2.04
C ILE A 93 0.56 -4.65 1.70
N ALA A 94 0.80 -5.59 2.62
CA ALA A 94 0.52 -7.00 2.42
C ALA A 94 -0.98 -7.27 2.17
N ILE A 95 -1.86 -6.64 2.94
CA ILE A 95 -3.31 -6.76 2.77
C ILE A 95 -3.73 -6.27 1.38
N LEU A 96 -3.26 -5.10 0.96
CA LEU A 96 -3.57 -4.57 -0.38
C LEU A 96 -3.06 -5.49 -1.51
N LEU A 97 -1.89 -6.11 -1.33
CA LEU A 97 -1.34 -7.07 -2.29
C LEU A 97 -2.19 -8.34 -2.37
N ILE A 98 -2.61 -8.88 -1.23
CA ILE A 98 -3.46 -10.07 -1.19
C ILE A 98 -4.78 -9.78 -1.93
N LYS A 99 -5.42 -8.64 -1.66
CA LYS A 99 -6.64 -8.21 -2.38
C LYS A 99 -6.42 -8.04 -3.87
N SER A 100 -5.26 -7.52 -4.27
CA SER A 100 -4.95 -7.21 -5.67
C SER A 100 -4.56 -8.42 -6.50
N LEU A 101 -3.92 -9.42 -5.87
CA LEU A 101 -3.30 -10.54 -6.59
C LEU A 101 -4.04 -11.86 -6.39
N THR A 102 -4.97 -11.92 -5.44
CA THR A 102 -5.69 -13.14 -5.08
C THR A 102 -7.19 -12.87 -4.97
N ASN A 103 -7.98 -13.95 -4.83
CA ASN A 103 -9.41 -13.86 -4.55
C ASN A 103 -9.70 -14.07 -3.05
N TYR A 104 -8.69 -13.93 -2.17
CA TYR A 104 -8.86 -14.08 -0.73
C TYR A 104 -9.34 -12.78 -0.11
N SER A 105 -10.30 -12.88 0.81
CA SER A 105 -10.96 -11.73 1.45
C SER A 105 -11.05 -11.83 2.97
N ILE A 106 -10.64 -12.94 3.58
CA ILE A 106 -10.68 -13.12 5.04
C ILE A 106 -9.27 -12.88 5.58
N LEU A 107 -9.14 -11.95 6.52
CA LEU A 107 -7.92 -11.65 7.26
C LEU A 107 -8.09 -12.18 8.69
N GLU A 108 -7.11 -12.95 9.20
CA GLU A 108 -7.09 -13.53 10.55
C GLU A 108 -5.86 -13.08 11.35
#